data_AF-A0A212QYY8-F1
#
_entry.id   AF-A0A212QYY8-F1
#
_cell.length_a   1.000
_cell.length_b   1.000
_cell.length_c   1.000
_cell.angle_alpha   90.00
_cell.angle_beta   90.00
_cell.angle_gamma   90.00
#
_symmetry.space_group_name_H-M   'P 1'
#
loop_
_entity.id
_entity.type
_entity.pdbx_description
1 polymer ?
#
loop_
_entity_poly.entity_id
_entity_poly.type
_entity_poly.pdbx_seq_one_letter_code
_entity_poly.pdbx_strand_id
1 'polypeptide(L)' 'MLTQIDRRTWRRTEAELAFWPVVITSYQVQDHWECAIEAQRVGTTIARSSGRSRELAIEQARQTAEERLSRQRIFAH' A
#
# COMPACT_ATOMS: atom_id res chain seq x y z
N MET A 1 -4.61 -3.84 22.28
CA MET A 1 -3.57 -2.80 22.15
C MET A 1 -3.93 -2.00 20.91
N LEU A 2 -4.39 -0.75 21.06
CA LEU A 2 -4.73 0.11 19.92
C LEU A 2 -3.42 0.70 19.39
N THR A 3 -3.05 0.37 18.15
CA THR A 3 -1.93 1.00 17.46
C THR A 3 -2.25 2.49 17.31
N GLN A 4 -1.53 3.34 18.03
CA GLN A 4 -1.68 4.78 17.95
C GLN A 4 -1.06 5.25 16.63
N ILE A 5 -1.91 5.47 15.63
CA ILE A 5 -1.52 6.03 14.34
C ILE A 5 -1.36 7.53 14.51
N ASP A 6 -0.16 8.04 14.24
CA ASP A 6 0.10 9.48 14.26
C ASP A 6 -0.54 10.14 13.03
N ARG A 7 -1.61 10.92 13.24
CA ARG A 7 -2.35 11.59 12.14
C ARG A 7 -1.50 12.59 11.35
N ARG A 8 -0.36 13.04 11.89
CA ARG A 8 0.55 13.99 11.24
C ARG A 8 1.42 13.33 10.17
N THR A 9 1.69 12.04 10.33
CA THR A 9 2.49 11.23 9.38
C THR A 9 1.64 10.49 8.36
N TRP A 10 0.32 10.46 8.54
CA TRP A 10 -0.60 9.83 7.62
C TRP A 10 -0.62 10.54 6.27
N ARG A 11 -0.30 9.80 5.20
CA ARG A 11 -0.40 10.25 3.81
C ARG A 11 -1.16 9.24 2.99
N ARG A 12 -2.02 9.76 2.12
CA ARG A 12 -2.80 8.98 1.15
C ARG A 12 -2.61 9.60 -0.24
N THR A 13 -2.24 8.77 -1.20
CA THR A 13 -2.01 9.17 -2.59
C THR A 13 -2.70 8.19 -3.51
N GLU A 14 -3.39 8.70 -4.53
CA GLU A 14 -3.96 7.88 -5.59
C GLU A 14 -2.91 7.67 -6.68
N ALA A 15 -2.81 6.43 -7.17
CA ALA A 15 -1.84 6.05 -8.19
C ALA A 15 -2.44 4.96 -9.08
N GLU A 16 -1.78 4.66 -10.20
CA GLU A 16 -2.11 3.51 -11.03
C GLU A 16 -0.94 2.53 -11.00
N LEU A 17 -1.21 1.25 -10.71
CA LEU A 17 -0.22 0.17 -10.73
C LEU A 17 -0.72 -0.94 -11.64
N ALA A 18 0.09 -1.33 -12.63
CA ALA A 18 -0.26 -2.35 -13.61
C ALA A 18 -1.64 -2.14 -14.29
N PHE A 19 -2.00 -0.88 -14.59
CA PHE A 19 -3.30 -0.46 -15.15
C PHE A 19 -4.50 -0.59 -14.18
N TRP A 20 -4.25 -0.80 -12.89
CA TRP A 20 -5.28 -0.79 -11.86
C TRP A 20 -5.19 0.50 -11.03
N PRO A 21 -6.31 1.23 -10.83
CA PRO A 21 -6.33 2.37 -9.93
C PRO A 21 -6.21 1.89 -8.48
N VAL A 22 -5.21 2.40 -7.78
CA VAL A 22 -4.89 2.06 -6.40
C VAL A 22 -4.78 3.29 -5.52
N VAL A 23 -4.94 3.06 -4.23
CA VAL A 23 -4.75 4.03 -3.16
C VAL A 23 -3.55 3.55 -2.35
N ILE A 24 -2.53 4.40 -2.23
CA ILE A 24 -1.34 4.16 -1.41
C ILE A 24 -1.49 4.96 -0.14
N THR A 25 -1.63 4.26 0.98
CA THR A 25 -1.74 4.84 2.31
C THR A 25 -0.47 4.51 3.09
N SER A 26 0.23 5.52 3.61
CA SER A 26 1.42 5.35 4.43
C SER A 26 1.27 6.12 5.74
N TYR A 27 1.75 5.54 6.83
CA TYR A 27 1.70 6.17 8.16
C TYR A 27 2.78 5.60 9.06
N GLN A 28 3.20 6.37 10.05
CA GLN A 28 4.14 5.91 11.05
C GLN A 28 3.39 5.28 12.23
N VAL A 29 3.85 4.10 12.65
CA VAL A 29 3.40 3.40 13.84
C VAL A 29 4.61 3.20 14.74
N GLN A 30 4.63 3.92 15.87
CA GLN A 30 5.77 3.91 16.79
C GLN A 30 7.10 4.20 16.03
N ASP A 31 7.99 3.22 15.96
CA ASP A 31 9.34 3.34 15.36
C ASP A 31 9.44 2.82 13.92
N HIS A 32 8.32 2.45 13.28
CA HIS A 32 8.34 1.96 11.90
C HIS A 32 7.25 2.60 11.04
N TRP A 33 7.43 2.52 9.73
CA TRP A 33 6.48 2.99 8.74
C TRP A 33 5.69 1.82 8.20
N GLU A 34 4.38 1.95 8.16
CA GLU A 34 3.50 1.02 7.47
C GLU A 34 3.03 1.64 6.16
N CYS A 35 2.89 0.80 5.13
CA CYS A 35 2.28 1.16 3.86
C CYS A 35 1.24 0.11 3.49
N ALA A 36 0.07 0.56 3.06
CA ALA A 36 -0.99 -0.24 2.51
C ALA A 36 -1.33 0.26 1.11
N ILE A 37 -1.45 -0.67 0.17
CA ILE A 37 -1.91 -0.41 -1.19
C ILE A 37 -3.25 -1.11 -1.36
N GLU A 38 -4.27 -0.36 -1.74
CA GLU A 38 -5.65 -0.81 -1.80
C GLU A 38 -6.24 -0.53 -3.19
N ALA A 39 -7.08 -1.43 -3.69
CA ALA A 39 -7.81 -1.20 -4.94
C ALA A 39 -8.84 -0.07 -4.72
N GLN A 40 -8.77 1.01 -5.51
CA GLN A 40 -9.61 2.19 -5.30
C GLN A 40 -11.11 1.86 -5.35
N ARG A 41 -11.53 0.95 -6.23
CA ARG A 41 -12.94 0.62 -6.45
C ARG A 41 -13.53 -0.38 -5.47
N VAL A 42 -12.71 -1.25 -4.90
CA VAL A 42 -13.18 -2.42 -4.12
C VAL A 42 -12.81 -2.27 -2.64
N GLY A 43 -11.96 -1.29 -2.28
CA GLY A 43 -11.44 -1.15 -0.92
C GLY A 43 -10.62 -2.37 -0.47
N THR A 44 -10.22 -3.24 -1.39
CA THR A 44 -9.50 -4.46 -1.07
C THR A 44 -8.02 -4.16 -0.96
N THR A 45 -7.41 -4.54 0.17
CA THR A 45 -5.95 -4.45 0.34
C THR A 45 -5.26 -5.40 -0.64
N ILE A 46 -4.48 -4.84 -1.57
CA ILE A 46 -3.67 -5.58 -2.54
C ILE A 46 -2.35 -6.01 -1.90
N ALA A 47 -1.69 -5.09 -1.19
CA ALA A 47 -0.43 -5.35 -0.52
C ALA A 47 -0.29 -4.47 0.74
N ARG A 48 0.49 -4.97 1.69
CA ARG A 48 0.98 -4.21 2.84
C ARG A 48 2.46 -4.49 3.04
N SER A 49 3.16 -3.51 3.56
CA SER A 49 4.56 -3.63 3.96
C SER A 49 4.82 -2.75 5.16
N SER A 50 5.93 -3.04 5.83
CA SER A 50 6.48 -2.23 6.91
C SER A 50 7.96 -1.99 6.66
N GLY A 51 8.44 -0.79 6.91
CA GLY A 51 9.84 -0.41 6.70
C GLY A 51 10.36 0.51 7.80
N ARG A 52 11.68 0.61 7.91
CA ARG A 52 12.34 1.59 8.81
C ARG A 52 12.19 3.03 8.33
N SER A 53 11.82 3.21 7.06
CA SER A 53 11.51 4.49 6.45
C SER A 53 10.26 4.37 5.59
N ARG A 54 9.59 5.50 5.36
CA ARG A 54 8.40 5.59 4.52
C ARG A 54 8.66 5.11 3.11
N GLU A 55 9.79 5.53 2.54
CA GLU A 55 10.18 5.22 1.16
C GLU A 55 10.38 3.72 0.98
N LEU A 56 11.04 3.06 1.95
CA LEU A 56 11.25 1.61 1.93
C LEU A 56 9.92 0.85 2.03
N ALA A 57 9.03 1.29 2.93
CA ALA A 57 7.71 0.68 3.05
C ALA A 57 6.93 0.82 1.73
N ILE A 58 6.86 2.02 1.17
CA ILE A 58 6.16 2.25 -0.11
C ILE A 58 6.73 1.37 -1.23
N GLU A 59 8.05 1.33 -1.39
CA GLU A 59 8.70 0.55 -2.45
C GLU A 59 8.37 -0.95 -2.33
N GLN A 60 8.50 -1.53 -1.14
CA GLN A 60 8.20 -2.94 -0.91
C GLN A 60 6.72 -3.29 -1.12
N ALA A 61 5.81 -2.41 -0.67
CA ALA A 61 4.38 -2.60 -0.91
C ALA A 61 4.06 -2.52 -2.40
N ARG A 62 4.68 -1.56 -3.10
CA ARG A 62 4.49 -1.34 -4.54
C ARG A 62 4.98 -2.54 -5.35
N GLN A 63 6.18 -3.03 -5.10
CA GLN A 63 6.73 -4.21 -5.78
C GLN A 63 5.82 -5.44 -5.58
N THR A 64 5.37 -5.66 -4.35
CA THR A 64 4.44 -6.76 -4.02
C THR A 64 3.09 -6.59 -4.71
N ALA A 65 2.56 -5.37 -4.77
CA ALA A 65 1.30 -5.07 -5.42
C ALA A 65 1.39 -5.26 -6.94
N GLU A 66 2.44 -4.75 -7.57
CA GLU A 66 2.71 -4.91 -9.01
C GLU A 66 2.82 -6.39 -9.37
N GLU A 67 3.52 -7.20 -8.57
CA GLU A 67 3.62 -8.65 -8.81
C GLU A 67 2.26 -9.35 -8.69
N ARG A 68 1.47 -9.03 -7.66
CA ARG A 68 0.13 -9.63 -7.44
C ARG A 68 -0.86 -9.25 -8.54
N LEU A 69 -0.90 -7.98 -8.91
CA LEU A 69 -1.79 -7.48 -9.96
C LEU A 69 -1.41 -8.04 -11.34
N SER A 70 -0.12 -8.16 -11.61
CA SER A 70 0.37 -8.79 -12.85
C SER A 70 -0.08 -10.25 -12.97
N ARG A 71 -0.15 -10.98 -11.85
CA ARG A 71 -0.70 -12.35 -11.80
C ARG A 71 -2.22 -12.37 -11.96
N GLN A 72 -2.95 -11.44 -11.33
CA GLN A 72 -4.42 -11.36 -11.45
C GLN A 72 -4.89 -11.01 -12.85
N ARG A 73 -4.08 -10.28 -13.64
CA ARG A 73 -4.37 -9.98 -15.05
C ARG A 73 -4.59 -11.25 -15.90
N ILE A 74 -4.08 -12.39 -15.47
CA ILE A 74 -4.21 -13.67 -16.16
C ILE A 74 -5.62 -14.28 -15.98
N PHE A 75 -6.35 -13.91 -14.92
CA PHE A 75 -7.63 -14.53 -14.54
C PHE A 75 -8.87 -13.67 -14.83
N ALA A 76 -8.70 -12.44 -15.30
CA ALA A 76 -9.81 -11.52 -15.59
C ALA A 76 -10.28 -11.55 -17.06
N HIS A 77 -9.95 -12.61 -17.81
CA HIS A 77 -10.35 -12.78 -19.20
C HIS A 77 -11.48 -13.80 -19.35
#